data_AF-A0A538HEN3-F1
#
_entry.id   AF-A0A538HEN3-F1
#
_cell.length_a   1.000
_cell.length_b   1.000
_cell.length_c   1.000
_cell.angle_alpha   90.00
_cell.angle_beta   90.00
_cell.angle_gamma   90.00
#
_symmetry.space_group_name_H-M   'P 1'
#
loop_
_entity.id
_entity.type
_entity.pdbx_description
1 polymer ?
#
loop_
_entity_poly.entity_id
_entity_poly.type
_entity_poly.pdbx_seq_one_letter_code
_entity_poly.pdbx_strand_id
1 'polypeptide(L)'
;MSSDGPETLVEHGFMSNPSERRWLESHVPQLAHAEYVAICRFFGVAPADGNGARTPAATGATEALTKSSTILAAPRATEAQLRAHLVSHHRAHHSQSVYKDSALANIVRLYVATSKSIGLDPLVAVSQMNLETGHLTSQASQPPQRNPAGIGITGAPGEGVSFPSWSKAVRAHVGRLAAYAIPKGQGTPAQKALITEALAVRPLPDSKRGVAARLQGLSRNWAADPAYADKIVRIAAEIEAT
;
A
#
# COMPACT_ATOMS: atom_id res chain seq x y z
N MET A 1 19.93 12.05 -25.93
CA MET A 1 19.25 12.20 -24.63
C MET A 1 18.42 10.93 -24.43
N SER A 2 18.87 10.03 -23.55
CA SER A 2 18.16 8.80 -23.21
C SER A 2 16.98 9.15 -22.31
N SER A 3 15.76 8.78 -22.67
CA SER A 3 14.59 8.97 -21.81
C SER A 3 14.52 7.82 -20.80
N ASP A 4 15.06 8.01 -19.60
CA ASP A 4 15.03 7.03 -18.49
C ASP A 4 13.62 6.92 -17.83
N GLY A 5 12.57 7.17 -18.59
CA GLY A 5 11.18 6.99 -18.16
C GLY A 5 10.68 5.57 -18.42
N PRO A 6 9.66 5.10 -17.70
CA PRO A 6 9.03 3.81 -18.01
C PRO A 6 8.44 3.83 -19.43
N GLU A 7 8.91 2.91 -20.27
CA GLU A 7 8.38 2.68 -21.61
C GLU A 7 7.19 1.73 -21.55
N THR A 8 6.09 2.10 -22.22
CA THR A 8 4.88 1.26 -22.30
C THR A 8 4.55 1.04 -23.77
N LEU A 9 4.56 -0.21 -24.20
CA LEU A 9 4.04 -0.62 -25.50
C LEU A 9 2.57 -1.02 -25.33
N VAL A 10 1.68 -0.43 -26.14
CA VAL A 10 0.28 -0.83 -26.23
C VAL A 10 0.06 -1.51 -27.57
N GLU A 11 -0.43 -2.74 -27.54
CA GLU A 11 -0.74 -3.55 -28.74
C GLU A 11 -2.24 -3.83 -28.78
N HIS A 12 -2.90 -3.35 -29.84
CA HIS A 12 -4.36 -3.39 -29.97
C HIS A 12 -4.88 -4.65 -30.69
N GLY A 13 -4.01 -5.34 -31.44
CA GLY A 13 -4.35 -6.53 -32.22
C GLY A 13 -3.57 -6.62 -33.53
N PHE A 14 -3.71 -7.73 -34.25
CA PHE A 14 -3.00 -7.97 -35.50
C PHE A 14 -3.78 -7.41 -36.69
N MET A 15 -3.25 -6.36 -37.31
CA MET A 15 -3.85 -5.77 -38.52
C MET A 15 -3.93 -6.74 -39.70
N SER A 16 -3.22 -7.87 -39.66
CA SER A 16 -3.30 -8.95 -40.66
C SER A 16 -4.57 -9.81 -40.53
N ASN A 17 -5.26 -9.78 -39.39
CA ASN A 17 -6.53 -10.48 -39.19
C ASN A 17 -7.71 -9.59 -39.63
N PRO A 18 -8.48 -9.98 -40.68
CA PRO A 18 -9.58 -9.14 -41.18
C PRO A 18 -10.73 -8.92 -40.19
N SER A 19 -10.94 -9.79 -39.20
CA SER A 19 -11.97 -9.57 -38.17
C SER A 19 -11.51 -8.56 -37.12
N GLU A 20 -10.27 -8.70 -36.64
CA GLU A 20 -9.66 -7.75 -35.70
C GLU A 20 -9.50 -6.37 -36.34
N ARG A 21 -9.04 -6.29 -37.59
CA ARG A 21 -8.94 -5.03 -38.33
C ARG A 21 -10.28 -4.30 -38.39
N ARG A 22 -11.35 -4.98 -38.80
CA ARG A 22 -12.70 -4.38 -38.87
C ARG A 22 -13.21 -3.93 -37.50
N TRP A 23 -12.91 -4.71 -36.46
CA TRP A 23 -13.29 -4.35 -35.10
C TRP A 23 -12.51 -3.11 -34.63
N LEU A 24 -11.19 -3.07 -34.82
CA LEU A 24 -10.35 -1.93 -34.48
C LEU A 24 -10.79 -0.66 -35.21
N GLU A 25 -11.00 -0.74 -36.53
CA GLU A 25 -11.46 0.39 -37.35
C GLU A 25 -12.80 0.96 -36.89
N SER A 26 -13.72 0.10 -36.41
CA SER A 26 -15.02 0.53 -35.89
C SER A 26 -14.99 1.05 -34.44
N HIS A 27 -13.86 0.89 -33.73
CA HIS A 27 -13.73 1.24 -32.31
C HIS A 27 -12.55 2.19 -32.01
N VAL A 28 -11.96 2.83 -33.03
CA VAL A 28 -10.80 3.73 -32.88
C VAL A 28 -11.01 4.80 -31.80
N PRO A 29 -12.15 5.52 -31.72
CA PRO A 29 -12.36 6.53 -30.68
C PRO A 29 -12.38 5.93 -29.26
N GLN A 30 -12.99 4.76 -29.09
CA GLN A 30 -13.10 4.08 -27.81
C GLN A 30 -11.73 3.55 -27.34
N LEU A 31 -10.95 2.99 -28.26
CA LEU A 31 -9.58 2.54 -28.00
C LEU A 31 -8.68 3.71 -27.61
N ALA A 32 -8.67 4.78 -28.42
CA ALA A 32 -7.88 5.97 -28.13
C ALA A 32 -8.24 6.59 -26.76
N HIS A 33 -9.53 6.60 -26.40
CA HIS A 33 -9.96 7.08 -25.09
C HIS A 33 -9.53 6.15 -23.95
N ALA A 34 -9.67 4.83 -24.12
CA ALA A 34 -9.26 3.85 -23.11
C ALA A 34 -7.74 3.90 -22.85
N GLU A 35 -6.94 4.02 -23.92
CA GLU A 35 -5.48 4.19 -23.82
C GLU A 35 -5.10 5.50 -23.13
N TYR A 36 -5.74 6.60 -23.53
CA TYR A 36 -5.53 7.90 -22.92
C TYR A 36 -5.74 7.83 -21.39
N VAL A 37 -6.84 7.21 -20.95
CA VAL A 37 -7.14 7.03 -19.53
C VAL A 37 -6.13 6.11 -18.84
N ALA A 38 -5.70 5.02 -19.50
CA ALA A 38 -4.73 4.09 -18.97
C ALA A 38 -3.35 4.75 -18.77
N ILE A 39 -2.86 5.50 -19.75
CA ILE A 39 -1.62 6.28 -19.69
C ILE A 39 -1.71 7.32 -18.58
N CYS A 40 -2.83 8.05 -18.50
CA CYS A 40 -3.07 9.03 -17.43
C CYS A 40 -2.94 8.38 -16.04
N ARG A 41 -3.61 7.23 -15.83
CA ARG A 41 -3.51 6.48 -14.57
C ARG A 41 -2.09 6.00 -14.28
N PHE A 42 -1.36 5.53 -15.29
CA PHE A 42 0.00 5.04 -15.12
C PHE A 42 0.97 6.13 -14.66
N PHE A 43 0.88 7.32 -15.25
CA PHE A 43 1.69 8.47 -14.87
C PHE A 43 1.13 9.28 -13.70
N GLY A 44 -0.02 8.88 -13.15
CA GLY A 44 -0.69 9.58 -12.05
C GLY A 44 -1.21 10.97 -12.42
N VAL A 45 -1.51 11.19 -13.70
CA VAL A 45 -2.13 12.42 -14.21
C VAL A 45 -3.62 12.19 -14.47
N ALA A 46 -4.42 13.24 -14.33
CA ALA A 46 -5.86 13.14 -14.53
C ALA A 46 -6.24 13.32 -16.01
N PRO A 47 -7.19 12.52 -16.56
CA PRO A 47 -7.71 12.72 -17.90
C PRO A 47 -8.44 14.08 -18.03
N ALA A 48 -8.23 14.76 -19.15
CA ALA A 48 -8.95 15.96 -19.54
C ALA A 48 -10.43 15.63 -19.80
N ASP A 49 -11.31 16.54 -19.40
CA ASP A 49 -12.71 16.49 -19.79
C ASP A 49 -12.86 16.98 -21.23
N GLY A 50 -14.02 16.73 -21.84
CA GLY A 50 -14.31 17.08 -23.23
C GLY A 50 -14.17 18.57 -23.60
N ASN A 51 -13.87 19.45 -22.63
CA ASN A 51 -13.64 20.88 -22.82
C ASN A 51 -12.17 21.29 -22.61
N GLY A 52 -11.23 20.34 -22.47
CA GLY A 52 -9.81 20.66 -22.27
C GLY A 52 -9.48 21.17 -20.87
N ALA A 53 -10.45 21.17 -19.95
CA ALA A 53 -10.14 21.31 -18.53
C ALA A 53 -9.70 19.94 -18.02
N ARG A 54 -8.71 19.91 -17.12
CA ARG A 54 -8.33 18.65 -16.47
C ARG A 54 -9.51 18.24 -15.58
N THR A 55 -10.26 17.20 -15.96
CA THR A 55 -11.16 16.55 -15.01
C THR A 55 -10.30 16.15 -13.82
N PRO A 56 -10.63 16.52 -12.58
CA PRO A 56 -9.98 15.91 -11.43
C PRO A 56 -10.09 14.40 -11.59
N ALA A 57 -8.97 13.67 -11.45
CA ALA A 57 -9.00 12.22 -11.45
C ALA A 57 -10.12 11.80 -10.50
N ALA A 58 -11.09 11.03 -10.99
CA ALA A 58 -12.35 10.74 -10.29
C ALA A 58 -12.12 10.64 -8.78
N THR A 59 -12.41 11.74 -8.09
CA THR A 59 -12.60 11.82 -6.65
C THR A 59 -13.94 11.18 -6.38
N GLY A 60 -14.07 9.89 -6.70
CA GLY A 60 -14.97 9.06 -5.94
C GLY A 60 -14.41 9.15 -4.54
N ALA A 61 -15.07 9.91 -3.66
CA ALA A 61 -14.70 9.99 -2.26
C ALA A 61 -14.68 8.55 -1.73
N THR A 62 -13.51 7.93 -1.69
CA THR A 62 -13.36 6.64 -1.06
C THR A 62 -13.70 6.87 0.39
N GLU A 63 -14.67 6.12 0.90
CA GLU A 63 -15.16 6.22 2.28
C GLU A 63 -13.98 6.38 3.23
N ALA A 64 -13.93 7.48 4.00
CA ALA A 64 -12.83 7.76 4.92
C ALA A 64 -12.57 6.58 5.85
N LEU A 65 -11.29 6.33 6.18
CA LEU A 65 -10.95 5.23 7.06
C LEU A 65 -11.49 5.48 8.48
N THR A 66 -12.29 4.55 9.00
CA THR A 66 -12.80 4.59 10.37
C THR A 66 -12.43 3.32 11.14
N LYS A 67 -12.67 3.31 12.45
CA LYS A 67 -12.50 2.11 13.29
C LYS A 67 -13.33 0.91 12.84
N SER A 68 -14.50 1.16 12.24
CA SER A 68 -15.41 0.14 11.73
C SER A 68 -15.07 -0.34 10.32
N SER A 69 -14.15 0.33 9.61
CA SER A 69 -13.73 -0.06 8.27
C SER A 69 -13.02 -1.42 8.29
N THR A 70 -13.25 -2.23 7.25
CA THR A 70 -12.55 -3.50 7.06
C THR A 70 -11.11 -3.25 6.63
N ILE A 71 -10.19 -4.11 7.10
CA ILE A 71 -8.77 -4.04 6.68
C ILE A 71 -8.60 -4.51 5.23
N LEU A 72 -9.38 -5.53 4.83
CA LEU A 72 -9.48 -5.97 3.45
C LEU A 72 -10.53 -5.13 2.74
N ALA A 73 -10.09 -4.25 1.84
CA ALA A 73 -10.91 -3.33 1.07
C ALA A 73 -10.11 -2.79 -0.12
N ALA A 74 -10.82 -2.17 -1.06
CA ALA A 74 -10.19 -1.39 -2.12
C ALA A 74 -9.39 -0.21 -1.52
N PRO A 75 -8.31 0.25 -2.19
CA PRO A 75 -7.52 1.37 -1.69
C PRO A 75 -8.33 2.64 -1.49
N ARG A 76 -8.27 3.22 -0.28
CA ARG A 76 -8.92 4.49 0.05
C ARG A 76 -8.11 5.73 -0.32
N ALA A 77 -6.78 5.61 -0.28
CA ALA A 77 -5.86 6.66 -0.66
C ALA A 77 -5.05 6.26 -1.90
N THR A 78 -4.64 7.27 -2.67
CA THR A 78 -3.74 7.11 -3.81
C THR A 78 -2.29 6.88 -3.35
N GLU A 79 -1.48 6.26 -4.21
CA GLU A 79 -0.02 6.14 -3.96
C GLU A 79 0.64 7.52 -3.80
N ALA A 80 0.15 8.52 -4.52
CA ALA A 80 0.64 9.89 -4.45
C ALA A 80 0.41 10.51 -3.06
N GLN A 81 -0.79 10.38 -2.49
CA GLN A 81 -1.11 10.84 -1.13
C GLN A 81 -0.24 10.14 -0.08
N LEU A 82 -0.17 8.80 -0.13
CA LEU A 82 0.64 7.99 0.79
C LEU A 82 2.12 8.42 0.77
N ARG A 83 2.66 8.63 -0.44
CA ARG A 83 4.04 9.08 -0.64
C ARG A 83 4.27 10.50 -0.14
N ALA A 84 3.41 11.43 -0.53
CA ALA A 84 3.57 12.85 -0.20
C ALA A 84 3.54 13.06 1.31
N HIS A 85 2.62 12.41 2.01
CA HIS A 85 2.52 12.47 3.47
C HIS A 85 3.79 11.90 4.13
N LEU A 86 4.22 10.68 3.77
CA LEU A 86 5.43 10.07 4.33
C LEU A 86 6.67 10.97 4.12
N VAL A 87 6.89 11.46 2.90
CA VAL A 87 8.05 12.29 2.58
C VAL A 87 8.02 13.60 3.36
N SER A 88 6.86 14.26 3.45
CA SER A 88 6.70 15.52 4.19
C SER A 88 7.06 15.37 5.67
N HIS A 89 6.45 14.38 6.35
CA HIS A 89 6.69 14.14 7.77
C HIS A 89 8.11 13.60 8.05
N HIS A 90 8.67 12.79 7.15
CA HIS A 90 10.04 12.28 7.30
C HIS A 90 11.09 13.41 7.28
N ARG A 91 10.90 14.41 6.40
CA ARG A 91 11.85 15.52 6.25
C ARG A 91 12.03 16.34 7.53
N ALA A 92 11.00 16.44 8.36
CA ALA A 92 11.07 17.11 9.66
C ALA A 92 12.11 16.48 10.61
N HIS A 93 12.46 15.21 10.39
CA HIS A 93 13.39 14.44 11.22
C HIS A 93 14.46 13.70 10.39
N HIS A 94 14.78 14.20 9.19
CA HIS A 94 15.66 13.52 8.24
C HIS A 94 17.07 13.21 8.77
N SER A 95 17.58 13.97 9.75
CA SER A 95 18.88 13.72 10.37
C SER A 95 18.94 12.41 11.16
N GLN A 96 17.79 11.81 11.47
CA GLN A 96 17.67 10.54 12.20
C GLN A 96 17.56 9.32 11.28
N SER A 97 17.59 9.52 9.95
CA SER A 97 17.33 8.48 8.96
C SER A 97 18.35 8.48 7.83
N VAL A 98 18.63 7.28 7.30
CA VAL A 98 19.48 7.11 6.11
C VAL A 98 18.69 7.24 4.80
N TYR A 99 17.36 7.23 4.87
CA TYR A 99 16.51 7.20 3.68
C TYR A 99 16.40 8.57 3.01
N LYS A 100 16.48 8.56 1.67
CA LYS A 100 16.18 9.70 0.82
C LYS A 100 14.77 9.54 0.23
N ASP A 101 14.22 10.62 -0.31
CA ASP A 101 12.85 10.63 -0.86
C ASP A 101 12.58 9.53 -1.88
N SER A 102 13.55 9.20 -2.73
CA SER A 102 13.44 8.10 -3.71
C SER A 102 13.29 6.73 -3.03
N ALA A 103 14.00 6.49 -1.93
CA ALA A 103 13.86 5.28 -1.14
C ALA A 103 12.50 5.22 -0.44
N LEU A 104 12.03 6.34 0.13
CA LEU A 104 10.71 6.45 0.76
C LEU A 104 9.59 6.16 -0.26
N ALA A 105 9.68 6.76 -1.45
CA ALA A 105 8.75 6.51 -2.55
C ALA A 105 8.72 5.03 -2.96
N ASN A 106 9.90 4.40 -3.05
CA ASN A 106 9.98 2.98 -3.36
C ASN A 106 9.36 2.09 -2.27
N ILE A 107 9.49 2.45 -0.98
CA ILE A 107 8.86 1.71 0.13
C ILE A 107 7.33 1.80 0.04
N VAL A 108 6.79 3.00 -0.22
CA VAL A 108 5.33 3.17 -0.42
C VAL A 108 4.83 2.36 -1.61
N ARG A 109 5.55 2.38 -2.74
CA ARG A 109 5.23 1.56 -3.91
C ARG A 109 5.19 0.07 -3.59
N LEU A 110 6.12 -0.44 -2.77
CA LEU A 110 6.11 -1.83 -2.30
C LEU A 110 4.87 -2.13 -1.45
N TYR A 111 4.46 -1.21 -0.57
CA TYR A 111 3.21 -1.36 0.21
C TYR A 111 1.99 -1.41 -0.69
N VAL A 112 1.87 -0.48 -1.64
CA VAL A 112 0.74 -0.42 -2.56
C VAL A 112 0.64 -1.70 -3.39
N ALA A 113 1.75 -2.14 -4.00
CA ALA A 113 1.78 -3.35 -4.82
C ALA A 113 1.44 -4.61 -3.99
N THR A 114 2.06 -4.76 -2.82
CA THR A 114 1.82 -5.93 -1.95
C THR A 114 0.39 -5.97 -1.43
N SER A 115 -0.14 -4.84 -0.97
CA SER A 115 -1.50 -4.77 -0.40
C SER A 115 -2.56 -5.01 -1.47
N LYS A 116 -2.42 -4.40 -2.66
CA LYS A 116 -3.31 -4.65 -3.81
C LYS A 116 -3.32 -6.12 -4.22
N SER A 117 -2.18 -6.81 -4.19
CA SER A 117 -2.08 -8.22 -4.58
C SER A 117 -2.96 -9.17 -3.75
N ILE A 118 -3.38 -8.76 -2.55
CA ILE A 118 -4.23 -9.56 -1.65
C ILE A 118 -5.54 -8.87 -1.24
N GLY A 119 -5.87 -7.72 -1.85
CA GLY A 119 -7.07 -6.93 -1.53
C GLY A 119 -7.04 -6.27 -0.15
N LEU A 120 -5.85 -5.97 0.38
CA LEU A 120 -5.68 -5.20 1.61
C LEU A 120 -5.61 -3.70 1.28
N ASP A 121 -6.24 -2.85 2.08
CA ASP A 121 -6.20 -1.41 1.89
C ASP A 121 -4.81 -0.85 2.26
N PRO A 122 -4.02 -0.35 1.29
CA PRO A 122 -2.68 0.18 1.57
C PRO A 122 -2.69 1.36 2.54
N LEU A 123 -3.81 2.11 2.66
CA LEU A 123 -3.93 3.19 3.64
C LEU A 123 -3.77 2.66 5.08
N VAL A 124 -4.31 1.48 5.39
CA VAL A 124 -4.16 0.84 6.71
C VAL A 124 -2.70 0.49 6.97
N ALA A 125 -2.06 -0.21 6.03
CA ALA A 125 -0.69 -0.69 6.21
C ALA A 125 0.35 0.44 6.29
N VAL A 126 0.21 1.49 5.46
CA VAL A 126 1.10 2.65 5.49
C VAL A 126 0.86 3.51 6.73
N SER A 127 -0.40 3.72 7.14
CA SER A 127 -0.71 4.48 8.37
C SER A 127 -0.14 3.79 9.60
N GLN A 128 -0.27 2.46 9.68
CA GLN A 128 0.37 1.67 10.73
C GLN A 128 1.91 1.78 10.66
N MET A 129 2.51 1.68 9.48
CA MET A 129 3.97 1.85 9.34
C MET A 129 4.44 3.24 9.81
N ASN A 130 3.73 4.31 9.44
CA ASN A 130 4.04 5.66 9.89
C ASN A 130 3.96 5.78 11.41
N LEU A 131 2.92 5.20 12.03
CA LEU A 131 2.73 5.19 13.47
C LEU A 131 3.87 4.47 14.20
N GLU A 132 4.18 3.25 13.76
CA GLU A 132 5.11 2.34 14.43
C GLU A 132 6.57 2.78 14.30
N THR A 133 6.88 3.58 13.28
CA THR A 133 8.27 3.95 12.95
C THR A 133 8.55 5.44 13.09
N GLY A 134 7.54 6.25 13.45
CA GLY A 134 7.64 7.71 13.36
C GLY A 134 7.99 8.16 11.95
N HIS A 135 7.25 7.67 10.94
CA HIS A 135 7.50 7.98 9.52
C HIS A 135 8.88 7.52 9.03
N LEU A 136 9.32 6.31 9.39
CA LEU A 136 10.62 5.70 9.05
C LEU A 136 11.85 6.40 9.65
N THR A 137 11.72 7.02 10.82
CA THR A 137 12.83 7.70 11.51
C THR A 137 13.28 6.97 12.78
N SER A 138 12.50 6.02 13.28
CA SER A 138 12.89 5.16 14.39
C SER A 138 14.17 4.38 14.10
N GLN A 139 14.93 4.03 15.15
CA GLN A 139 16.12 3.19 15.01
C GLN A 139 15.79 1.82 14.39
N ALA A 140 14.68 1.19 14.80
CA ALA A 140 14.29 -0.12 14.30
C ALA A 140 13.88 -0.12 12.80
N SER A 141 13.43 1.02 12.26
CA SER A 141 13.16 1.14 10.84
C SER A 141 14.42 1.36 10.00
N GLN A 142 15.55 1.74 10.61
CA GLN A 142 16.81 1.90 9.88
C GLN A 142 17.45 0.54 9.56
N PRO A 143 18.33 0.46 8.56
CA PRO A 143 19.21 -0.70 8.37
C PRO A 143 20.14 -0.90 9.60
N PRO A 144 20.46 -2.15 9.95
CA PRO A 144 20.09 -3.38 9.27
C PRO A 144 18.67 -3.90 9.54
N GLN A 145 17.95 -3.36 10.55
CA GLN A 145 16.68 -3.91 11.02
C GLN A 145 15.54 -3.80 10.00
N ARG A 146 15.32 -2.61 9.43
CA ARG A 146 14.22 -2.34 8.47
C ARG A 146 12.87 -2.89 8.95
N ASN A 147 12.55 -2.74 10.23
CA ASN A 147 11.34 -3.27 10.84
C ASN A 147 10.21 -2.23 10.84
N PRO A 148 9.17 -2.37 9.99
CA PRO A 148 8.18 -1.32 9.78
C PRO A 148 7.04 -1.31 10.80
N ALA A 149 6.96 -2.30 11.67
CA ALA A 149 5.76 -2.54 12.47
C ALA A 149 6.05 -3.17 13.82
N GLY A 150 7.25 -2.89 14.36
CA GLY A 150 7.69 -3.39 15.66
C GLY A 150 7.66 -4.92 15.80
N ILE A 151 7.79 -5.67 14.70
CA ILE A 151 7.58 -7.12 14.71
C ILE A 151 8.63 -7.79 15.59
N GLY A 152 8.17 -8.37 16.70
CA GLY A 152 9.03 -9.07 17.65
C GLY A 152 9.81 -8.17 18.61
N ILE A 153 9.51 -6.88 18.66
CA ILE A 153 10.09 -5.98 19.68
C ILE A 153 9.28 -6.17 20.97
N THR A 154 9.91 -6.65 22.06
CA THR A 154 9.24 -6.80 23.36
C THR A 154 9.84 -5.92 24.46
N GLY A 155 10.82 -5.09 24.12
CA GLY A 155 11.40 -4.06 24.99
C GLY A 155 12.76 -4.42 25.58
N ALA A 156 13.28 -5.64 25.37
CA ALA A 156 14.65 -5.95 25.75
C ALA A 156 15.65 -5.58 24.63
N PRO A 157 16.91 -5.25 24.99
CA PRO A 157 17.96 -4.93 24.02
C PRO A 157 18.20 -6.06 23.02
N GLY A 158 18.30 -5.74 21.73
CA GLY A 158 18.58 -6.72 20.66
C GLY A 158 17.36 -7.51 20.16
N GLU A 159 16.16 -7.22 20.68
CA GLU A 159 14.92 -7.83 20.21
C GLU A 159 14.35 -7.14 18.97
N GLY A 160 13.54 -7.89 18.21
CA GLY A 160 12.94 -7.44 16.97
C GLY A 160 13.49 -8.16 15.76
N VAL A 161 12.63 -8.41 14.79
CA VAL A 161 13.00 -9.00 13.52
C VAL A 161 13.80 -8.00 12.69
N SER A 162 14.91 -8.46 12.10
CA SER A 162 15.64 -7.72 11.07
C SER A 162 15.33 -8.28 9.68
N PHE A 163 15.08 -7.40 8.73
CA PHE A 163 14.73 -7.76 7.36
C PHE A 163 15.88 -7.44 6.39
N PRO A 164 16.26 -8.39 5.52
CA PRO A 164 17.35 -8.19 4.57
C PRO A 164 17.00 -7.14 3.49
N SER A 165 15.71 -6.89 3.24
CA SER A 165 15.25 -5.89 2.29
C SER A 165 13.86 -5.35 2.65
N TRP A 166 13.55 -4.16 2.14
CA TRP A 166 12.21 -3.57 2.27
C TRP A 166 11.11 -4.43 1.64
N SER A 167 11.40 -5.15 0.55
CA SER A 167 10.45 -6.09 -0.04
C SER A 167 10.04 -7.18 0.96
N LYS A 168 11.00 -7.77 1.69
CA LYS A 168 10.71 -8.77 2.73
C LYS A 168 10.00 -8.16 3.95
N ALA A 169 10.41 -6.98 4.37
CA ALA A 169 9.79 -6.26 5.48
C ALA A 169 8.31 -5.96 5.22
N VAL A 170 7.99 -5.38 4.05
CA VAL A 170 6.62 -5.04 3.65
C VAL A 170 5.76 -6.30 3.54
N ARG A 171 6.26 -7.37 2.91
CA ARG A 171 5.52 -8.63 2.79
C ARG A 171 5.21 -9.25 4.14
N ALA A 172 6.17 -9.25 5.07
CA ALA A 172 5.96 -9.75 6.42
C ALA A 172 4.92 -8.90 7.19
N HIS A 173 4.96 -7.58 7.05
CA HIS A 173 3.98 -6.69 7.68
C HIS A 173 2.57 -6.89 7.10
N VAL A 174 2.40 -6.77 5.78
CA VAL A 174 1.11 -6.91 5.10
C VAL A 174 0.51 -8.30 5.31
N GLY A 175 1.32 -9.37 5.23
CA GLY A 175 0.86 -10.73 5.51
C GLY A 175 0.44 -10.93 6.97
N ARG A 176 1.11 -10.28 7.93
CA ARG A 176 0.72 -10.34 9.35
C ARG A 176 -0.58 -9.57 9.60
N LEU A 177 -0.77 -8.41 8.98
CA LEU A 177 -2.06 -7.69 8.99
C LEU A 177 -3.19 -8.57 8.44
N ALA A 178 -2.95 -9.23 7.30
CA ALA A 178 -3.90 -10.18 6.73
C ALA A 178 -4.20 -11.36 7.68
N ALA A 179 -3.21 -11.83 8.44
CA ALA A 179 -3.41 -12.90 9.42
C ALA A 179 -4.33 -12.48 10.58
N TYR A 180 -4.25 -11.21 11.02
CA TYR A 180 -5.18 -10.65 12.00
C TYR A 180 -6.59 -10.46 11.42
N ALA A 181 -6.71 -10.13 10.13
CA ALA A 181 -8.00 -9.91 9.48
C ALA A 181 -8.72 -11.20 9.04
N ILE A 182 -7.98 -12.28 8.75
CA ILE A 182 -8.51 -13.52 8.16
C ILE A 182 -8.45 -14.67 9.17
N PRO A 183 -9.59 -15.31 9.49
CA PRO A 183 -9.63 -16.51 10.32
C PRO A 183 -8.72 -17.63 9.78
N LYS A 184 -8.18 -18.48 10.66
CA LYS A 184 -7.34 -19.60 10.25
C LYS A 184 -8.09 -20.51 9.25
N GLY A 185 -7.39 -20.94 8.20
CA GLY A 185 -7.94 -21.80 7.15
C GLY A 185 -8.72 -21.06 6.05
N GLN A 186 -9.10 -19.79 6.26
CA GLN A 186 -9.83 -18.98 5.28
C GLN A 186 -8.89 -18.11 4.42
N GLY A 187 -9.48 -17.38 3.47
CA GLY A 187 -8.78 -16.49 2.54
C GLY A 187 -8.47 -17.10 1.18
N THR A 188 -8.13 -16.25 0.22
CA THR A 188 -7.70 -16.64 -1.13
C THR A 188 -6.32 -17.33 -1.10
N PRO A 189 -5.92 -18.05 -2.15
CA PRO A 189 -4.58 -18.64 -2.22
C PRO A 189 -3.46 -17.60 -2.04
N ALA A 190 -3.59 -16.42 -2.65
CA ALA A 190 -2.61 -15.34 -2.51
C ALA A 190 -2.51 -14.81 -1.06
N GLN A 191 -3.66 -14.62 -0.39
CA GLN A 191 -3.71 -14.23 1.02
C GLN A 191 -3.05 -15.29 1.91
N LYS A 192 -3.40 -16.57 1.71
CA LYS A 192 -2.83 -17.69 2.47
C LYS A 192 -1.31 -17.78 2.29
N ALA A 193 -0.81 -17.62 1.08
CA ALA A 193 0.62 -17.65 0.80
C ALA A 193 1.38 -16.50 1.52
N LEU A 194 0.87 -15.27 1.45
CA LEU A 194 1.50 -14.13 2.11
C LEU A 194 1.41 -14.21 3.64
N ILE A 195 0.29 -14.72 4.17
CA ILE A 195 0.16 -15.01 5.61
C ILE A 195 1.20 -16.04 6.04
N THR A 196 1.36 -17.14 5.30
CA THR A 196 2.36 -18.17 5.61
C THR A 196 3.78 -17.60 5.61
N GLU A 197 4.14 -16.79 4.61
CA GLU A 197 5.45 -16.11 4.56
C GLU A 197 5.65 -15.21 5.80
N ALA A 198 4.65 -14.40 6.16
CA ALA A 198 4.72 -13.50 7.30
C ALA A 198 4.79 -14.24 8.65
N LEU A 199 4.06 -15.34 8.81
CA LEU A 199 4.05 -16.11 10.04
C LEU A 199 5.28 -17.00 10.21
N ALA A 200 5.98 -17.33 9.13
CA ALA A 200 7.30 -17.98 9.20
C ALA A 200 8.37 -17.04 9.79
N VAL A 201 8.26 -15.73 9.56
CA VAL A 201 9.14 -14.72 10.16
C VAL A 201 8.93 -14.62 11.67
N ARG A 202 7.66 -14.54 12.10
CA ARG A 202 7.28 -14.56 13.50
C ARG A 202 5.92 -15.24 13.63
N PRO A 203 5.79 -16.33 14.41
CA PRO A 203 4.50 -16.98 14.62
C PRO A 203 3.46 -16.04 15.22
N LEU A 204 2.19 -16.28 14.90
CA LEU A 204 1.03 -15.64 15.50
C LEU A 204 0.13 -16.75 16.06
N PRO A 205 -0.27 -16.70 17.34
CA PRO A 205 -1.19 -17.69 17.89
C PRO A 205 -2.49 -17.79 17.11
N ASP A 206 -3.05 -18.99 16.99
CA ASP A 206 -4.30 -19.22 16.27
C ASP A 206 -5.47 -18.37 16.83
N SER A 207 -5.48 -18.12 18.14
CA SER A 207 -6.48 -17.27 18.81
C SER A 207 -6.45 -15.80 18.37
N LYS A 208 -5.39 -15.36 17.67
CA LYS A 208 -5.27 -14.01 17.11
C LYS A 208 -5.61 -13.96 15.62
N ARG A 209 -5.96 -15.09 15.00
CA ARG A 209 -6.36 -15.15 13.59
C ARG A 209 -7.79 -14.66 13.41
N GLY A 210 -8.00 -13.68 12.52
CA GLY A 210 -9.33 -13.15 12.22
C GLY A 210 -9.95 -12.21 13.27
N VAL A 211 -9.24 -11.91 14.37
CA VAL A 211 -9.75 -11.03 15.44
C VAL A 211 -9.88 -9.56 15.03
N ALA A 212 -9.26 -9.16 13.91
CA ALA A 212 -9.27 -7.81 13.39
C ALA A 212 -9.80 -7.73 11.95
N ALA A 213 -10.96 -8.32 11.68
CA ALA A 213 -11.65 -8.13 10.39
C ALA A 213 -11.93 -6.62 10.12
N ARG A 214 -12.16 -5.86 11.19
CA ARG A 214 -12.26 -4.38 11.20
C ARG A 214 -11.09 -3.77 11.95
N LEU A 215 -10.74 -2.53 11.61
CA LEU A 215 -9.57 -1.81 12.13
C LEU A 215 -9.52 -1.78 13.67
N GLN A 216 -10.67 -1.58 14.33
CA GLN A 216 -10.77 -1.57 15.80
C GLN A 216 -10.22 -2.85 16.46
N GLY A 217 -10.26 -3.98 15.77
CA GLY A 217 -9.77 -5.25 16.30
C GLY A 217 -8.25 -5.31 16.41
N LEU A 218 -7.49 -4.37 15.83
CA LEU A 218 -6.05 -4.26 16.05
C LEU A 218 -5.73 -3.73 17.46
N SER A 219 -6.58 -2.90 18.06
CA SER A 219 -6.42 -2.48 19.45
C SER A 219 -6.45 -3.70 20.38
N ARG A 220 -5.54 -3.74 21.37
CA ARG A 220 -5.30 -4.87 22.29
C ARG A 220 -4.86 -6.19 21.63
N ASN A 221 -4.82 -6.30 20.31
CA ASN A 221 -4.39 -7.51 19.60
C ASN A 221 -3.05 -7.35 18.91
N TRP A 222 -2.90 -6.30 18.12
CA TRP A 222 -1.62 -5.92 17.52
C TRP A 222 -0.74 -5.22 18.56
N ALA A 223 -1.27 -4.16 19.16
CA ALA A 223 -0.63 -3.39 20.22
C ALA A 223 -1.46 -3.47 21.51
N ALA A 224 -0.79 -3.42 22.66
CA ALA A 224 -1.46 -3.41 23.96
C ALA A 224 -2.31 -2.15 24.19
N ASP A 225 -2.11 -1.09 23.41
CA ASP A 225 -2.83 0.18 23.49
C ASP A 225 -4.31 0.03 23.07
N PRO A 226 -5.30 0.43 23.91
CA PRO A 226 -6.71 0.42 23.51
C PRO A 226 -7.05 1.45 22.43
N ALA A 227 -6.32 2.57 22.36
CA ALA A 227 -6.54 3.66 21.40
C ALA A 227 -5.76 3.45 20.10
N TYR A 228 -5.19 2.26 19.89
CA TYR A 228 -4.32 1.98 18.75
C TYR A 228 -5.00 2.23 17.39
N ALA A 229 -6.22 1.72 17.21
CA ALA A 229 -6.99 1.97 15.99
C ALA A 229 -7.31 3.45 15.76
N ASP A 230 -7.57 4.23 16.82
CA ASP A 230 -7.81 5.68 16.71
C ASP A 230 -6.57 6.42 16.20
N LYS A 231 -5.37 6.00 16.62
CA LYS A 231 -4.10 6.55 16.12
C LYS A 231 -3.89 6.26 14.64
N ILE A 232 -4.25 5.06 14.18
CA ILE A 232 -4.21 4.71 12.75
C ILE A 232 -5.19 5.59 11.96
N VAL A 233 -6.44 5.73 12.43
CA VAL A 233 -7.46 6.57 11.78
C VAL A 233 -6.98 8.01 11.65
N ARG A 234 -6.33 8.57 12.69
CA ARG A 234 -5.80 9.94 12.63
C ARG A 234 -4.74 10.11 11.54
N ILE A 235 -3.75 9.21 11.46
CA ILE A 235 -2.73 9.27 10.41
C ILE A 235 -3.36 9.08 9.03
N ALA A 236 -4.34 8.18 8.91
CA ALA A 236 -5.05 7.97 7.65
C ALA A 236 -5.76 9.25 7.18
N ALA A 237 -6.43 9.97 8.09
CA ALA A 237 -7.06 11.25 7.78
C ALA A 237 -6.06 12.32 7.34
N GLU A 238 -4.86 12.36 7.96
CA GLU A 238 -3.78 13.26 7.54
C GLU A 238 -3.25 12.92 6.14
N ILE A 239 -3.17 11.63 5.79
CA ILE A 239 -2.80 11.17 4.44
C ILE A 239 -3.88 11.56 3.42
N GLU A 240 -5.16 11.34 3.75
CA GLU A 240 -6.28 11.66 2.86
C GLU A 240 -6.37 13.17 2.57
N ALA A 241 -5.92 14.01 3.51
CA ALA A 241 -5.86 15.47 3.38
C ALA A 241 -4.62 16.01 2.65
N THR A 242 -3.69 15.15 2.22
CA THR A 242 -2.44 15.55 1.54
C THR A 242 -2.63 15.89 0.06
#